data_AF-A0A9P6SWW2-F1
#
_entry.id   AF-A0A9P6SWW2-F1
#
_cell.length_a   1.000
_cell.length_b   1.000
_cell.length_c   1.000
_cell.angle_alpha   90.00
_cell.angle_beta   90.00
_cell.angle_gamma   90.00
#
_symmetry.space_group_name_H-M   'P 1'
#
loop_
_entity.id
_entity.type
_entity.pdbx_description
1 polymer ?
#
loop_
_entity_poly.entity_id
_entity_poly.type
_entity_poly.pdbx_seq_one_letter_code
_entity_poly.pdbx_strand_id
1 'polypeptide(L)'
;MTTTTTTTTTDEATETLGATTDHMKPILRFKSSHVPLLKDAVAKITPEYLKHHYLKLERKRRSWTDRQNEQLINAVQNICSKNKIKLAETNLVKSTVLATKEVVAATTITTPTSLKDIDDILDESHWEDVAESVPGHTASECRERWIRIGAWGSGLRRILARDSGENKLSSSNNRENDSSQSLERQQRRSSKPKTECSGERYIRWTPEQTQRLETSVKTAKDSSDWNYRGWENVATLMDSEFTKEQCKARWFRLQREIKSTRSNNTNGGQGGGDGDGGGRWGRDEIEDLIKGVHEYGFDWMKIKQEWVQGRTGSLCQGKWTRVKTKLNLEMAVRKCSWGQVCRDIYGPEIGKMLDELPERWPSICDMPVKKQKKDVDGK
;
A
#
# COMPACT_ATOMS: atom_id res chain seq x y z
N MET A 1 80.92 51.98 18.70
CA MET A 1 81.80 51.34 19.70
C MET A 1 80.88 50.51 20.61
N THR A 2 80.83 49.17 20.52
CA THR A 2 81.80 48.16 20.98
C THR A 2 81.94 48.14 22.52
N THR A 3 81.71 47.04 23.26
CA THR A 3 81.09 45.70 22.95
C THR A 3 80.90 44.92 24.27
N THR A 4 79.89 44.02 24.37
CA THR A 4 79.76 42.94 25.41
C THR A 4 79.69 43.43 26.89
N THR A 5 79.31 42.72 27.96
CA THR A 5 78.96 41.30 28.34
C THR A 5 78.12 41.38 29.67
N THR A 6 77.46 40.39 30.33
CA THR A 6 77.31 38.92 30.28
C THR A 6 75.93 38.46 30.90
N THR A 7 75.85 37.20 31.35
CA THR A 7 74.92 36.43 32.24
C THR A 7 74.60 37.06 33.63
N THR A 8 73.64 36.63 34.47
CA THR A 8 72.68 35.46 34.54
C THR A 8 71.35 35.91 35.26
N THR A 9 70.43 35.17 35.93
CA THR A 9 70.35 33.79 36.51
C THR A 9 68.93 33.15 36.39
N THR A 10 68.33 32.59 37.46
CA THR A 10 67.21 31.62 37.44
C THR A 10 66.23 31.72 38.64
N ASP A 11 65.23 30.81 38.65
CA ASP A 11 64.29 30.37 39.73
C ASP A 11 62.90 31.05 39.66
N GLU A 12 61.76 30.38 39.42
CA GLU A 12 61.04 29.28 40.15
C GLU A 12 60.33 29.75 41.46
N ALA A 13 59.07 29.39 41.77
CA ALA A 13 58.12 28.44 41.13
C ALA A 13 56.62 28.77 41.38
N THR A 14 55.73 28.08 40.63
CA THR A 14 54.34 27.62 40.95
C THR A 14 53.31 28.49 41.70
N GLU A 15 52.10 28.65 41.11
CA GLU A 15 50.87 28.05 41.68
C GLU A 15 49.70 27.91 40.66
N THR A 16 48.73 27.01 40.94
CA THR A 16 47.49 26.73 40.17
C THR A 16 46.42 26.17 41.14
N LEU A 17 45.11 26.06 40.89
CA LEU A 17 44.25 25.85 39.71
C LEU A 17 42.96 26.73 39.84
N GLY A 18 41.99 26.78 38.91
CA GLY A 18 41.77 26.09 37.63
C GLY A 18 40.37 26.41 37.06
N ALA A 19 40.04 25.93 35.86
CA ALA A 19 38.77 26.23 35.17
C ALA A 19 37.97 24.95 34.80
N THR A 20 36.64 25.00 34.94
CA THR A 20 35.75 23.83 34.82
C THR A 20 34.93 23.80 33.53
N THR A 21 35.42 23.11 32.49
CA THR A 21 34.62 22.75 31.31
C THR A 21 35.09 21.44 30.68
N ASP A 22 34.56 20.29 31.11
CA ASP A 22 34.57 19.07 30.29
C ASP A 22 33.49 18.06 30.71
N HIS A 23 32.58 17.70 29.79
CA HIS A 23 31.72 16.51 29.86
C HIS A 23 30.89 16.30 28.57
N MET A 24 31.54 16.17 27.40
CA MET A 24 30.91 15.58 26.21
C MET A 24 31.46 14.18 25.93
N LYS A 25 30.57 13.17 25.99
CA LYS A 25 30.93 11.76 25.75
C LYS A 25 31.30 11.56 24.27
N PRO A 26 32.41 10.86 23.95
CA PRO A 26 32.80 10.60 22.57
C PRO A 26 31.81 9.66 21.87
N ILE A 27 31.31 10.09 20.71
CA ILE A 27 30.44 9.28 19.84
C ILE A 27 31.24 8.08 19.32
N LEU A 28 30.57 6.93 19.22
CA LEU A 28 31.14 5.64 18.82
C LEU A 28 31.88 5.71 17.48
N ARG A 29 33.22 5.72 17.52
CA ARG A 29 34.05 5.49 16.33
C ARG A 29 33.89 4.05 15.87
N PHE A 30 33.05 3.83 14.85
CA PHE A 30 32.98 2.55 14.15
C PHE A 30 34.36 2.14 13.62
N LYS A 31 34.82 0.94 13.98
CA LYS A 31 36.13 0.45 13.55
C LYS A 31 36.12 0.14 12.05
N SER A 32 37.06 0.74 11.31
CA SER A 32 37.18 0.62 9.84
C SER A 32 37.34 -0.81 9.33
N SER A 33 37.68 -1.77 10.20
CA SER A 33 37.88 -3.18 9.91
C SER A 33 36.67 -3.92 9.33
N HIS A 34 35.45 -3.37 9.44
CA HIS A 34 34.23 -4.02 8.90
C HIS A 34 33.87 -3.60 7.46
N VAL A 35 34.52 -2.58 6.89
CA VAL A 35 34.24 -2.10 5.53
C VAL A 35 34.44 -3.15 4.43
N PRO A 36 35.47 -4.03 4.47
CA PRO A 36 35.65 -5.07 3.44
C PRO A 36 34.47 -6.07 3.39
N LEU A 37 34.01 -6.54 4.56
CA LEU A 37 32.94 -7.54 4.66
C LEU A 37 31.61 -7.03 4.11
N LEU A 38 31.33 -5.72 4.19
CA LEU A 38 30.16 -5.13 3.55
C LEU A 38 30.27 -5.12 2.01
N LYS A 39 31.46 -4.92 1.44
CA LYS A 39 31.64 -4.94 -0.03
C LYS A 39 31.35 -6.33 -0.59
N ASP A 40 31.87 -7.38 0.05
CA ASP A 40 31.64 -8.78 -0.36
C ASP A 40 30.18 -9.25 -0.13
N ALA A 41 29.46 -8.61 0.80
CA ALA A 41 28.03 -8.83 0.99
C ALA A 41 27.20 -8.14 -0.11
N VAL A 42 27.51 -6.88 -0.43
CA VAL A 42 26.81 -6.10 -1.47
C VAL A 42 27.06 -6.68 -2.86
N ALA A 43 28.28 -7.17 -3.15
CA ALA A 43 28.61 -7.82 -4.43
C ALA A 43 27.79 -9.09 -4.72
N LYS A 44 27.12 -9.67 -3.72
CA LYS A 44 26.25 -10.86 -3.87
C LYS A 44 24.78 -10.50 -4.14
N ILE A 45 24.41 -9.22 -4.08
CA ILE A 45 23.04 -8.73 -4.33
C ILE A 45 22.85 -8.51 -5.84
N THR A 46 22.78 -9.60 -6.60
CA THR A 46 22.48 -9.54 -8.04
C THR A 46 21.01 -9.18 -8.31
N PRO A 47 20.67 -8.67 -9.51
CA PRO A 47 19.27 -8.51 -9.93
C PRO A 47 18.48 -9.82 -9.81
N GLU A 48 19.13 -10.95 -10.08
CA GLU A 48 18.59 -12.32 -9.96
C GLU A 48 18.30 -12.68 -8.50
N TYR A 49 19.17 -12.32 -7.55
CA TYR A 49 18.92 -12.48 -6.12
C TYR A 49 17.70 -11.66 -5.67
N LEU A 50 17.63 -10.38 -6.07
CA LEU A 50 16.49 -9.51 -5.76
C LEU A 50 15.19 -10.01 -6.40
N LYS A 51 15.24 -10.47 -7.65
CA LYS A 51 14.12 -11.08 -8.38
C LYS A 51 13.66 -12.37 -7.72
N HIS A 52 14.59 -13.22 -7.25
CA HIS A 52 14.26 -14.41 -6.48
C HIS A 52 13.61 -14.07 -5.14
N HIS A 53 14.14 -13.09 -4.40
CA HIS A 53 13.56 -12.65 -3.12
C HIS A 53 12.18 -12.00 -3.31
N TYR A 54 12.00 -11.18 -4.35
CA TYR A 54 10.71 -10.63 -4.73
C TYR A 54 9.70 -11.74 -5.09
N LEU A 55 10.09 -12.75 -5.88
CA LEU A 55 9.22 -13.89 -6.22
C LEU A 55 8.95 -14.83 -5.03
N LYS A 56 9.83 -14.86 -4.02
CA LYS A 56 9.62 -15.55 -2.74
C LYS A 56 8.59 -14.81 -1.89
N LEU A 57 8.70 -13.47 -1.80
CA LEU A 57 7.72 -12.61 -1.15
C LEU A 57 6.36 -12.61 -1.88
N GLU A 58 6.34 -12.62 -3.21
CA GLU A 58 5.07 -12.67 -3.96
C GLU A 58 4.40 -14.05 -3.84
N ARG A 59 5.18 -15.15 -3.76
CA ARG A 59 4.65 -16.47 -3.37
C ARG A 59 4.04 -16.44 -1.96
N LYS A 60 4.73 -15.90 -0.95
CA LYS A 60 4.16 -15.66 0.40
C LYS A 60 2.95 -14.73 0.41
N ARG A 61 2.84 -13.79 -0.54
CA ARG A 61 1.67 -12.90 -0.67
C ARG A 61 0.46 -13.63 -1.27
N ARG A 62 0.70 -14.57 -2.19
CA ARG A 62 -0.30 -15.39 -2.90
C ARG A 62 -0.69 -16.68 -2.14
N SER A 63 0.03 -17.10 -1.10
CA SER A 63 -0.32 -18.27 -0.27
C SER A 63 -1.52 -18.03 0.66
N TRP A 64 -1.94 -16.78 0.84
CA TRP A 64 -3.11 -16.41 1.64
C TRP A 64 -4.36 -16.30 0.77
N THR A 65 -5.18 -17.35 0.79
CA THR A 65 -6.53 -17.35 0.20
C THR A 65 -7.45 -16.37 0.92
N ASP A 66 -8.55 -15.97 0.27
CA ASP A 66 -9.56 -15.12 0.92
C ASP A 66 -10.19 -15.78 2.16
N ARG A 67 -10.40 -17.10 2.12
CA ARG A 67 -10.84 -17.89 3.28
C ARG A 67 -9.85 -17.83 4.45
N GLN A 68 -8.54 -17.86 4.20
CA GLN A 68 -7.54 -17.69 5.27
C GLN A 68 -7.51 -16.26 5.81
N ASN A 69 -7.78 -15.24 4.99
CA ASN A 69 -7.93 -13.86 5.47
C ASN A 69 -9.16 -13.72 6.39
N GLU A 70 -10.27 -14.37 6.03
CA GLU A 70 -11.51 -14.45 6.81
C GLU A 70 -11.32 -15.22 8.13
N GLN A 71 -10.67 -16.38 8.10
CA GLN A 71 -10.27 -17.12 9.30
C GLN A 71 -9.40 -16.29 10.25
N LEU A 72 -8.41 -15.57 9.71
CA LEU A 72 -7.54 -14.67 10.49
C LEU A 72 -8.33 -13.54 11.15
N ILE A 73 -9.27 -12.91 10.42
CA ILE A 73 -10.12 -11.84 10.97
C ILE A 73 -10.99 -12.39 12.11
N ASN A 74 -11.61 -13.55 11.90
CA ASN A 74 -12.52 -14.14 12.87
C ASN A 74 -11.78 -14.66 14.12
N ALA A 75 -10.57 -15.20 13.96
CA ALA A 75 -9.69 -15.61 15.06
C ALA A 75 -9.28 -14.42 15.94
N VAL A 76 -8.77 -13.35 15.31
CA VAL A 76 -8.38 -12.10 15.99
C VAL A 76 -9.57 -11.50 16.75
N GLN A 77 -10.76 -11.44 16.13
CA GLN A 77 -11.99 -10.95 16.78
C GLN A 77 -12.43 -11.80 17.97
N ASN A 78 -12.35 -13.13 17.86
CA ASN A 78 -12.69 -14.07 18.93
C ASN A 78 -11.78 -13.87 20.15
N ILE A 79 -10.46 -13.80 19.93
CA ILE A 79 -9.47 -13.61 21.01
C ILE A 79 -9.59 -12.22 21.65
N CYS A 80 -9.79 -11.16 20.86
CA CYS A 80 -10.11 -9.82 21.38
C CYS A 80 -11.38 -9.83 22.26
N SER A 81 -12.41 -10.60 21.89
CA SER A 81 -13.65 -10.71 22.64
C SER A 81 -13.46 -11.48 23.95
N LYS A 82 -12.76 -12.63 23.91
CA LYS A 82 -12.35 -13.38 25.12
C LYS A 82 -11.57 -12.51 26.11
N ASN A 83 -10.61 -11.72 25.62
CA ASN A 83 -9.79 -10.86 26.47
C ASN A 83 -10.58 -9.68 27.06
N LYS A 84 -11.55 -9.11 26.32
CA LYS A 84 -12.47 -8.10 26.88
C LYS A 84 -13.32 -8.66 28.03
N ILE A 85 -13.73 -9.94 27.95
CA ILE A 85 -14.45 -10.61 29.06
C ILE A 85 -13.54 -10.76 30.29
N LYS A 86 -12.33 -11.33 30.13
CA LYS A 86 -11.34 -11.44 31.23
C LYS A 86 -11.02 -10.09 31.89
N LEU A 87 -10.92 -9.02 31.10
CA LEU A 87 -10.66 -7.68 31.60
C LEU A 87 -11.87 -7.09 32.35
N ALA A 88 -13.10 -7.37 31.90
CA ALA A 88 -14.31 -6.99 32.61
C ALA A 88 -14.45 -7.74 33.94
N GLU A 89 -14.20 -9.06 33.96
CA GLU A 89 -14.23 -9.90 35.16
C GLU A 89 -13.20 -9.44 36.21
N THR A 90 -11.95 -9.23 35.81
CA THR A 90 -10.89 -8.78 36.73
C THR A 90 -11.12 -7.36 37.25
N ASN A 91 -11.77 -6.48 36.47
CA ASN A 91 -12.19 -5.16 36.94
C ASN A 91 -13.42 -5.23 37.86
N LEU A 92 -14.37 -6.14 37.61
CA LEU A 92 -15.52 -6.39 38.48
C LEU A 92 -15.06 -6.88 39.87
N VAL A 93 -14.12 -7.83 39.91
CA VAL A 93 -13.53 -8.34 41.17
C VAL A 93 -12.77 -7.24 41.92
N LYS A 94 -12.01 -6.37 41.23
CA LYS A 94 -11.37 -5.21 41.86
C LYS A 94 -12.40 -4.20 42.39
N SER A 95 -13.51 -4.03 41.69
CA SER A 95 -14.60 -3.13 42.09
C SER A 95 -15.34 -3.65 43.33
N THR A 96 -15.69 -4.94 43.39
CA THR A 96 -16.36 -5.53 44.57
C THR A 96 -15.49 -5.56 45.82
N VAL A 97 -14.16 -5.54 45.69
CA VAL A 97 -13.22 -5.36 46.81
C VAL A 97 -13.14 -3.90 47.30
N LEU A 98 -13.56 -2.92 46.49
CA LEU A 98 -13.49 -1.48 46.80
C LEU A 98 -14.85 -0.80 47.04
N ALA A 99 -15.96 -1.40 46.60
CA ALA A 99 -17.27 -0.76 46.54
C ALA A 99 -18.32 -1.42 47.44
N THR A 100 -18.23 -1.18 48.75
CA THR A 100 -19.38 -1.32 49.68
C THR A 100 -20.33 -0.12 49.62
N LYS A 101 -20.27 0.71 48.56
CA LYS A 101 -21.25 1.77 48.28
C LYS A 101 -21.34 2.12 46.78
N GLU A 102 -22.54 1.98 46.25
CA GLU A 102 -23.14 2.66 45.09
C GLU A 102 -22.24 3.13 43.92
N VAL A 103 -22.09 2.28 42.90
CA VAL A 103 -22.22 2.72 41.49
C VAL A 103 -22.92 1.61 40.68
N VAL A 104 -24.09 1.91 40.11
CA VAL A 104 -24.73 1.09 39.06
C VAL A 104 -25.00 1.98 37.85
N ALA A 105 -24.01 2.10 36.96
CA ALA A 105 -24.10 2.89 35.74
C ALA A 105 -23.48 2.11 34.56
N ALA A 106 -24.20 2.04 33.44
CA ALA A 106 -23.98 1.06 32.38
C ALA A 106 -22.61 1.19 31.68
N THR A 107 -21.84 0.11 31.65
CA THR A 107 -20.60 0.01 30.88
C THR A 107 -20.87 -0.55 29.48
N THR A 108 -21.25 0.31 28.54
CA THR A 108 -21.51 -0.11 27.14
C THR A 108 -20.19 -0.37 26.41
N ILE A 109 -19.67 -1.60 26.48
CA ILE A 109 -18.37 -1.97 25.91
C ILE A 109 -18.39 -1.86 24.38
N THR A 110 -17.85 -0.77 23.85
CA THR A 110 -17.70 -0.55 22.41
C THR A 110 -16.77 -1.61 21.80
N THR A 111 -17.10 -2.10 20.60
CA THR A 111 -16.22 -3.00 19.83
C THR A 111 -14.93 -2.26 19.43
N PRO A 112 -13.75 -2.91 19.50
CA PRO A 112 -12.48 -2.24 19.22
C PRO A 112 -12.44 -1.85 17.73
N THR A 113 -12.59 -0.56 17.45
CA THR A 113 -12.85 -0.06 16.09
C THR A 113 -11.57 0.37 15.37
N SER A 114 -10.46 0.54 16.10
CA SER A 114 -9.15 0.91 15.56
C SER A 114 -8.17 -0.26 15.63
N LEU A 115 -7.27 -0.30 14.64
CA LEU A 115 -6.25 -1.34 14.52
C LEU A 115 -5.20 -1.27 15.64
N LYS A 116 -4.99 -0.10 16.25
CA LYS A 116 -4.07 0.07 17.38
C LYS A 116 -4.60 -0.65 18.62
N ASP A 117 -5.87 -0.41 18.95
CA ASP A 117 -6.57 -1.01 20.08
C ASP A 117 -6.48 -2.56 20.10
N ILE A 118 -6.25 -3.18 18.94
CA ILE A 118 -6.09 -4.62 18.77
C ILE A 118 -4.63 -5.06 18.94
N ASP A 119 -3.65 -4.31 18.41
CA ASP A 119 -2.21 -4.58 18.62
C ASP A 119 -1.77 -4.27 20.07
N ASP A 120 -2.48 -3.35 20.75
CA ASP A 120 -2.34 -3.04 22.19
C ASP A 120 -3.01 -4.11 23.10
N ILE A 121 -3.90 -4.96 22.55
CA ILE A 121 -4.60 -6.06 23.27
C ILE A 121 -3.95 -7.43 23.00
N LEU A 122 -3.22 -7.60 21.90
CA LEU A 122 -2.67 -8.88 21.45
C LEU A 122 -1.14 -8.89 21.48
N ASP A 123 -0.58 -9.24 22.64
CA ASP A 123 0.84 -9.59 22.75
C ASP A 123 1.22 -10.82 21.89
N GLU A 124 2.52 -11.10 21.78
CA GLU A 124 3.06 -12.15 20.91
C GLU A 124 2.49 -13.57 21.23
N SER A 125 2.01 -13.85 22.46
CA SER A 125 1.38 -15.14 22.80
C SER A 125 -0.01 -15.32 22.18
N HIS A 126 -0.79 -14.23 22.09
CA HIS A 126 -2.11 -14.27 21.46
C HIS A 126 -2.04 -14.54 19.95
N TRP A 127 -0.89 -14.32 19.32
CA TRP A 127 -0.67 -14.67 17.91
C TRP A 127 -0.46 -16.17 17.70
N GLU A 128 -0.15 -16.94 18.76
CA GLU A 128 -0.13 -18.40 18.72
C GLU A 128 -1.57 -18.95 18.69
N ASP A 129 -2.46 -18.48 19.58
CA ASP A 129 -3.92 -18.74 19.54
C ASP A 129 -4.54 -18.42 18.15
N VAL A 130 -4.09 -17.31 17.53
CA VAL A 130 -4.52 -16.92 16.17
C VAL A 130 -4.03 -17.94 15.14
N ALA A 131 -2.79 -18.42 15.24
CA ALA A 131 -2.19 -19.33 14.26
C ALA A 131 -2.86 -20.72 14.27
N GLU A 132 -3.25 -21.24 15.45
CA GLU A 132 -4.04 -22.49 15.54
C GLU A 132 -5.34 -22.42 14.73
N SER A 133 -5.94 -21.23 14.66
CA SER A 133 -7.18 -20.97 13.92
C SER A 133 -6.99 -20.79 12.40
N VAL A 134 -5.74 -20.64 11.92
CA VAL A 134 -5.40 -20.29 10.54
C VAL A 134 -4.42 -21.31 9.94
N PRO A 135 -4.91 -22.46 9.46
CA PRO A 135 -4.05 -23.60 9.12
C PRO A 135 -3.05 -23.28 8.00
N GLY A 136 -1.80 -23.66 8.24
CA GLY A 136 -0.67 -23.52 7.32
C GLY A 136 0.12 -22.22 7.44
N HIS A 137 -0.11 -21.39 8.46
CA HIS A 137 0.63 -20.15 8.72
C HIS A 137 1.11 -20.07 10.17
N THR A 138 2.24 -19.42 10.40
CA THR A 138 2.76 -19.18 11.77
C THR A 138 2.15 -17.95 12.43
N ALA A 139 2.30 -17.81 13.76
CA ALA A 139 1.94 -16.62 14.53
C ALA A 139 2.50 -15.33 13.90
N SER A 140 3.79 -15.34 13.55
CA SER A 140 4.47 -14.21 12.90
C SER A 140 3.85 -13.82 11.55
N GLU A 141 3.42 -14.81 10.75
CA GLU A 141 2.80 -14.58 9.44
C GLU A 141 1.35 -14.11 9.57
N CYS A 142 0.62 -14.60 10.57
CA CYS A 142 -0.70 -14.11 10.93
C CYS A 142 -0.63 -12.63 11.36
N ARG A 143 0.36 -12.26 12.18
CA ARG A 143 0.59 -10.88 12.61
C ARG A 143 1.01 -9.96 11.46
N GLU A 144 1.98 -10.38 10.63
CA GLU A 144 2.37 -9.68 9.39
C GLU A 144 1.17 -9.49 8.44
N ARG A 145 0.31 -10.51 8.31
CA ARG A 145 -0.89 -10.43 7.47
C ARG A 145 -1.95 -9.49 8.03
N TRP A 146 -2.22 -9.55 9.33
CA TRP A 146 -3.19 -8.69 10.00
C TRP A 146 -2.86 -7.20 9.82
N ILE A 147 -1.61 -6.82 10.10
CA ILE A 147 -1.09 -5.46 9.89
C ILE A 147 -1.33 -5.01 8.45
N ARG A 148 -1.02 -5.86 7.45
CA ARG A 148 -1.26 -5.55 6.02
C ARG A 148 -2.75 -5.42 5.66
N ILE A 149 -3.64 -6.27 6.20
CA ILE A 149 -5.10 -6.21 5.94
C ILE A 149 -5.67 -4.89 6.46
N GLY A 150 -5.36 -4.53 7.72
CA GLY A 150 -5.81 -3.28 8.34
C GLY A 150 -5.25 -2.05 7.62
N ALA A 151 -3.96 -2.05 7.33
CA ALA A 151 -3.26 -0.95 6.67
C ALA A 151 -3.81 -0.57 5.30
N TRP A 152 -4.29 -1.54 4.51
CA TRP A 152 -4.86 -1.25 3.19
C TRP A 152 -6.30 -0.71 3.25
N GLY A 153 -6.92 -0.69 4.44
CA GLY A 153 -8.11 0.13 4.80
C GLY A 153 -9.40 -0.10 4.01
N SER A 154 -9.36 -0.98 3.01
CA SER A 154 -10.38 -1.24 1.99
C SER A 154 -10.53 -2.74 1.71
N GLY A 155 -9.66 -3.58 2.28
CA GLY A 155 -9.89 -5.02 2.44
C GLY A 155 -10.83 -5.26 3.61
N LEU A 156 -10.38 -4.95 4.84
CA LEU A 156 -11.16 -5.14 6.07
C LEU A 156 -12.59 -4.56 5.97
N ARG A 157 -12.75 -3.33 5.48
CA ARG A 157 -14.08 -2.70 5.28
C ARG A 157 -14.99 -3.40 4.26
N ARG A 158 -14.45 -4.13 3.27
CA ARG A 158 -15.27 -4.92 2.32
C ARG A 158 -15.59 -6.31 2.85
N ILE A 159 -14.79 -6.84 3.77
CA ILE A 159 -15.05 -8.12 4.43
C ILE A 159 -16.10 -7.91 5.53
N LEU A 160 -15.89 -6.95 6.44
CA LEU A 160 -16.83 -6.67 7.53
C LEU A 160 -18.21 -6.17 7.04
N ALA A 161 -18.25 -5.40 5.95
CA ALA A 161 -19.51 -4.97 5.33
C ALA A 161 -20.22 -6.06 4.48
N ARG A 162 -19.68 -7.29 4.44
CA ARG A 162 -20.34 -8.46 3.85
C ARG A 162 -21.21 -9.17 4.89
N ASP A 163 -20.74 -9.25 6.14
CA ASP A 163 -21.43 -9.91 7.24
C ASP A 163 -22.40 -8.99 8.00
N SER A 164 -22.22 -7.67 7.95
CA SER A 164 -23.09 -6.73 8.67
C SER A 164 -24.54 -6.69 8.19
N GLY A 165 -24.88 -7.34 7.06
CA GLY A 165 -26.25 -7.48 6.55
C GLY A 165 -26.92 -6.18 6.12
N GLU A 166 -26.21 -5.04 6.15
CA GLU A 166 -26.75 -3.69 5.90
C GLU A 166 -27.15 -3.49 4.44
N ASN A 167 -28.35 -3.97 4.13
CA ASN A 167 -29.03 -3.76 2.86
C ASN A 167 -29.32 -2.26 2.68
N LYS A 168 -28.43 -1.53 1.99
CA LYS A 168 -28.52 -0.07 1.80
C LYS A 168 -29.70 0.34 0.91
N LEU A 169 -30.88 0.40 1.53
CA LEU A 169 -32.12 0.86 0.92
C LEU A 169 -32.75 2.03 1.71
N SER A 170 -31.96 3.07 1.98
CA SER A 170 -32.37 4.23 2.77
C SER A 170 -31.66 5.53 2.36
N SER A 171 -31.84 5.95 1.09
CA SER A 171 -31.41 7.27 0.60
C SER A 171 -32.20 7.75 -0.63
N SER A 172 -33.53 7.79 -0.54
CA SER A 172 -34.38 8.64 -1.40
C SER A 172 -35.79 8.79 -0.83
N ASN A 173 -36.09 10.00 -0.36
CA ASN A 173 -37.35 10.74 -0.37
C ASN A 173 -38.68 10.05 0.00
N ASN A 174 -39.37 10.65 0.96
CA ASN A 174 -40.81 10.50 1.16
C ASN A 174 -41.57 10.81 -0.15
N ARG A 175 -42.42 9.88 -0.58
CA ARG A 175 -43.68 10.17 -1.29
C ARG A 175 -44.62 8.99 -1.18
N GLU A 176 -45.65 9.13 -0.36
CA GLU A 176 -46.75 8.19 -0.28
C GLU A 176 -47.63 8.34 -1.52
N ASN A 177 -47.66 7.33 -2.40
CA ASN A 177 -48.86 6.85 -3.11
C ASN A 177 -48.56 5.70 -4.09
N ASP A 178 -49.62 5.08 -4.60
CA ASP A 178 -49.68 4.08 -5.68
C ASP A 178 -49.03 2.70 -5.39
N SER A 179 -49.75 1.87 -4.63
CA SER A 179 -49.43 0.45 -4.43
C SER A 179 -49.73 -0.46 -5.63
N SER A 180 -50.23 0.05 -6.75
CA SER A 180 -50.76 -0.80 -7.85
C SER A 180 -49.69 -1.29 -8.83
N GLN A 181 -48.55 -0.60 -8.97
CA GLN A 181 -47.57 -0.90 -10.04
C GLN A 181 -46.58 -2.03 -9.72
N SER A 182 -46.59 -2.60 -8.51
CA SER A 182 -45.59 -3.62 -8.13
C SER A 182 -45.83 -4.99 -8.77
N LEU A 183 -47.09 -5.41 -8.93
CA LEU A 183 -47.43 -6.75 -9.40
C LEU A 183 -47.10 -6.96 -10.89
N GLU A 184 -47.44 -5.98 -11.74
CA GLU A 184 -47.24 -6.10 -13.20
C GLU A 184 -45.75 -6.09 -13.58
N ARG A 185 -44.90 -5.36 -12.85
CA ARG A 185 -43.44 -5.41 -13.02
C ARG A 185 -42.85 -6.79 -12.69
N GLN A 186 -43.51 -7.57 -11.84
CA GLN A 186 -43.08 -8.92 -11.49
C GLN A 186 -43.51 -9.93 -12.56
N GLN A 187 -44.72 -9.79 -13.12
CA GLN A 187 -45.20 -10.64 -14.23
C GLN A 187 -44.44 -10.38 -15.55
N ARG A 188 -44.14 -9.12 -15.90
CA ARG A 188 -43.36 -8.80 -17.13
C ARG A 188 -41.90 -9.31 -17.12
N ARG A 189 -41.40 -9.86 -16.01
CA ARG A 189 -40.08 -10.53 -15.95
C ARG A 189 -40.11 -12.01 -16.38
N SER A 190 -41.28 -12.63 -16.45
CA SER A 190 -41.43 -14.07 -16.74
C SER A 190 -41.36 -14.43 -18.24
N SER A 191 -41.41 -13.43 -19.13
CA SER A 191 -41.69 -13.64 -20.57
C SER A 191 -40.58 -13.16 -21.50
N LYS A 192 -39.30 -13.32 -21.11
CA LYS A 192 -38.20 -13.31 -22.09
C LYS A 192 -37.84 -14.77 -22.43
N PRO A 193 -37.79 -15.16 -23.72
CA PRO A 193 -37.27 -16.47 -24.08
C PRO A 193 -35.82 -16.59 -23.63
N LYS A 194 -35.50 -17.69 -22.95
CA LYS A 194 -34.11 -18.06 -22.69
C LYS A 194 -33.50 -18.52 -24.02
N THR A 195 -32.89 -17.60 -24.76
CA THR A 195 -31.89 -17.99 -25.75
C THR A 195 -30.76 -18.66 -24.98
N GLU A 196 -30.59 -19.97 -25.17
CA GLU A 196 -29.56 -20.76 -24.52
C GLU A 196 -28.19 -20.38 -25.08
N CYS A 197 -27.61 -19.31 -24.54
CA CYS A 197 -26.25 -18.90 -24.84
C CYS A 197 -25.32 -19.96 -24.26
N SER A 198 -24.88 -20.86 -25.14
CA SER A 198 -24.13 -22.07 -24.79
C SER A 198 -22.80 -21.73 -24.13
N GLY A 199 -22.33 -22.63 -23.26
CA GLY A 199 -21.23 -22.37 -22.33
C GLY A 199 -20.02 -21.71 -23.01
N GLU A 200 -19.68 -20.50 -22.53
CA GLU A 200 -18.68 -19.60 -23.11
C GLU A 200 -17.25 -20.18 -22.96
N ARG A 201 -16.93 -21.17 -23.79
CA ARG A 201 -15.63 -21.82 -23.84
C ARG A 201 -14.54 -20.77 -24.08
N TYR A 202 -13.50 -20.80 -23.26
CA TYR A 202 -12.36 -19.89 -23.38
C TYR A 202 -11.58 -20.18 -24.67
N ILE A 203 -11.94 -19.52 -25.77
CA ILE A 203 -11.28 -19.71 -27.06
C ILE A 203 -9.84 -19.21 -26.98
N ARG A 204 -8.89 -20.12 -27.20
CA ARG A 204 -7.46 -19.80 -27.25
C ARG A 204 -7.10 -19.26 -28.64
N TRP A 205 -7.18 -17.95 -28.80
CA TRP A 205 -6.78 -17.24 -30.02
C TRP A 205 -5.34 -17.58 -30.43
N THR A 206 -5.15 -17.97 -31.68
CA THR A 206 -3.82 -18.17 -32.29
C THR A 206 -3.21 -16.83 -32.76
N PRO A 207 -1.91 -16.78 -33.11
CA PRO A 207 -1.31 -15.60 -33.73
C PRO A 207 -2.00 -15.22 -35.05
N GLU A 208 -2.35 -16.18 -35.88
CA GLU A 208 -2.94 -16.00 -37.21
C GLU A 208 -4.38 -15.46 -37.08
N GLN A 209 -5.18 -16.01 -36.16
CA GLN A 209 -6.50 -15.48 -35.81
C GLN A 209 -6.42 -14.06 -35.23
N THR A 210 -5.37 -13.76 -34.46
CA THR A 210 -5.13 -12.41 -33.93
C THR A 210 -4.77 -11.42 -35.05
N GLN A 211 -3.92 -11.82 -35.99
CA GLN A 211 -3.56 -11.02 -37.16
C GLN A 211 -4.76 -10.80 -38.10
N ARG A 212 -5.57 -11.85 -38.33
CA ARG A 212 -6.83 -11.74 -39.09
C ARG A 212 -7.79 -10.75 -38.44
N LEU A 213 -7.96 -10.80 -37.11
CA LEU A 213 -8.75 -9.83 -36.36
C LEU A 213 -8.22 -8.40 -36.55
N GLU A 214 -6.90 -8.18 -36.60
CA GLU A 214 -6.37 -6.85 -36.91
C GLU A 214 -6.77 -6.36 -38.31
N THR A 215 -6.67 -7.22 -39.33
CA THR A 215 -7.07 -6.87 -40.70
C THR A 215 -8.56 -6.58 -40.76
N SER A 216 -9.41 -7.46 -40.20
CA SER A 216 -10.86 -7.26 -40.14
C SER A 216 -11.27 -5.95 -39.44
N VAL A 217 -10.58 -5.59 -38.34
CA VAL A 217 -10.84 -4.33 -37.62
C VAL A 217 -10.32 -3.09 -38.37
N LYS A 218 -9.29 -3.22 -39.23
CA LYS A 218 -8.87 -2.14 -40.14
C LYS A 218 -9.94 -1.95 -41.23
N THR A 219 -10.23 -2.99 -42.02
CA THR A 219 -11.22 -2.95 -43.11
C THR A 219 -12.61 -2.51 -42.65
N ALA A 220 -13.06 -2.91 -41.46
CA ALA A 220 -14.37 -2.49 -40.93
C ALA A 220 -14.41 -1.04 -40.43
N LYS A 221 -13.27 -0.44 -40.07
CA LYS A 221 -13.17 0.98 -39.66
C LYS A 221 -13.23 1.95 -40.82
N ASP A 222 -12.81 1.52 -42.01
CA ASP A 222 -12.84 2.32 -43.23
C ASP A 222 -14.29 2.46 -43.78
N SER A 223 -15.26 1.77 -43.17
CA SER A 223 -16.69 1.90 -43.41
C SER A 223 -17.33 3.02 -42.57
N SER A 224 -18.22 3.80 -43.18
CA SER A 224 -19.06 4.82 -42.53
C SER A 224 -19.81 4.33 -41.30
N ASP A 225 -20.18 3.05 -41.29
CA ASP A 225 -21.15 2.48 -40.35
C ASP A 225 -20.48 1.86 -39.10
N TRP A 226 -19.17 2.04 -38.95
CA TRP A 226 -18.36 1.50 -37.85
C TRP A 226 -18.98 1.72 -36.46
N ASN A 227 -19.57 2.90 -36.22
CA ASN A 227 -20.19 3.26 -34.95
C ASN A 227 -21.43 2.44 -34.58
N TYR A 228 -22.12 1.84 -35.56
CA TYR A 228 -23.38 1.12 -35.33
C TYR A 228 -23.30 -0.40 -35.61
N ARG A 229 -22.45 -0.83 -36.56
CA ARG A 229 -22.28 -2.25 -36.95
C ARG A 229 -20.83 -2.72 -37.06
N GLY A 230 -19.86 -1.92 -36.60
CA GLY A 230 -18.43 -2.24 -36.76
C GLY A 230 -18.02 -3.61 -36.19
N TRP A 231 -18.59 -4.04 -35.06
CA TRP A 231 -18.24 -5.32 -34.44
C TRP A 231 -18.98 -6.52 -35.06
N GLU A 232 -20.21 -6.32 -35.54
CA GLU A 232 -20.93 -7.26 -36.38
C GLU A 232 -20.15 -7.53 -37.67
N ASN A 233 -19.73 -6.48 -38.38
CA ASN A 233 -18.95 -6.61 -39.62
C ASN A 233 -17.62 -7.34 -39.38
N VAL A 234 -16.93 -7.05 -38.27
CA VAL A 234 -15.71 -7.77 -37.85
C VAL A 234 -15.98 -9.26 -37.58
N ALA A 235 -17.11 -9.61 -36.97
CA ALA A 235 -17.48 -11.02 -36.75
C ALA A 235 -17.77 -11.75 -38.08
N THR A 236 -18.46 -11.10 -39.03
CA THR A 236 -18.69 -11.64 -40.38
C THR A 236 -17.38 -11.84 -41.15
N LEU A 237 -16.41 -10.94 -41.03
CA LEU A 237 -15.06 -11.09 -41.62
C LEU A 237 -14.18 -12.15 -40.92
N MET A 238 -14.61 -12.64 -39.75
CA MET A 238 -14.00 -13.74 -39.00
C MET A 238 -14.82 -15.05 -39.15
N ASP A 239 -15.43 -15.24 -40.33
CA ASP A 239 -16.25 -16.40 -40.74
C ASP A 239 -17.41 -16.77 -39.80
N SER A 240 -17.80 -15.86 -38.91
CA SER A 240 -18.73 -16.11 -37.80
C SER A 240 -18.31 -17.22 -36.81
N GLU A 241 -17.05 -17.71 -36.86
CA GLU A 241 -16.48 -18.59 -35.83
C GLU A 241 -16.41 -17.89 -34.46
N PHE A 242 -16.31 -16.57 -34.47
CA PHE A 242 -16.16 -15.72 -33.30
C PHE A 242 -17.36 -14.76 -33.19
N THR A 243 -17.93 -14.64 -31.99
CA THR A 243 -18.97 -13.63 -31.74
C THR A 243 -18.36 -12.22 -31.77
N LYS A 244 -19.20 -11.22 -32.06
CA LYS A 244 -18.80 -9.81 -32.01
C LYS A 244 -18.27 -9.41 -30.63
N GLU A 245 -18.82 -9.99 -29.55
CA GLU A 245 -18.33 -9.83 -28.18
C GLU A 245 -16.92 -10.41 -27.99
N GLN A 246 -16.65 -11.61 -28.54
CA GLN A 246 -15.33 -12.26 -28.47
C GLN A 246 -14.28 -11.47 -29.26
N CYS A 247 -14.60 -11.03 -30.48
CA CYS A 247 -13.75 -10.16 -31.30
C CYS A 247 -13.42 -8.84 -30.57
N LYS A 248 -14.45 -8.18 -30.02
CA LYS A 248 -14.33 -6.93 -29.24
C LYS A 248 -13.48 -7.13 -27.97
N ALA A 249 -13.70 -8.23 -27.24
CA ALA A 249 -12.95 -8.56 -26.03
C ALA A 249 -11.49 -8.91 -26.33
N ARG A 250 -11.19 -9.64 -27.41
CA ARG A 250 -9.80 -9.90 -27.85
C ARG A 250 -9.13 -8.61 -28.30
N TRP A 251 -9.80 -7.77 -29.09
CA TRP A 251 -9.26 -6.49 -29.53
C TRP A 251 -8.84 -5.59 -28.36
N PHE A 252 -9.69 -5.44 -27.34
CA PHE A 252 -9.32 -4.66 -26.14
C PHE A 252 -8.27 -5.34 -25.24
N ARG A 253 -7.95 -6.63 -25.42
CA ARG A 253 -6.75 -7.25 -24.83
C ARG A 253 -5.52 -6.92 -25.66
N LEU A 254 -5.58 -7.17 -26.98
CA LEU A 254 -4.52 -6.88 -27.94
C LEU A 254 -4.06 -5.41 -27.91
N GLN A 255 -4.99 -4.46 -27.85
CA GLN A 255 -4.66 -3.03 -27.72
C GLN A 255 -3.95 -2.67 -26.40
N ARG A 256 -4.16 -3.43 -25.32
CA ARG A 256 -3.39 -3.29 -24.07
C ARG A 256 -2.05 -3.98 -24.13
N GLU A 257 -1.97 -5.13 -24.81
CA GLU A 257 -0.72 -5.85 -25.11
C GLU A 257 0.22 -4.94 -25.93
N ILE A 258 -0.26 -4.35 -27.04
CA ILE A 258 0.48 -3.40 -27.90
C ILE A 258 0.89 -2.13 -27.13
N LYS A 259 0.01 -1.53 -26.33
CA LYS A 259 0.38 -0.37 -25.50
C LYS A 259 1.45 -0.72 -24.46
N SER A 260 1.41 -1.93 -23.88
CA SER A 260 2.41 -2.38 -22.91
C SER A 260 3.76 -2.73 -23.56
N THR A 261 3.80 -3.29 -24.76
CA THR A 261 5.06 -3.56 -25.47
C THR A 261 5.69 -2.25 -25.96
N ARG A 262 4.91 -1.33 -26.54
CA ARG A 262 5.41 0.00 -26.95
C ARG A 262 5.95 0.81 -25.78
N SER A 263 5.32 0.71 -24.60
CA SER A 263 5.80 1.33 -23.35
C SER A 263 7.06 0.67 -22.76
N ASN A 264 7.42 -0.55 -23.18
CA ASN A 264 8.65 -1.23 -22.74
C ASN A 264 9.82 -1.05 -23.73
N ASN A 265 9.54 -0.65 -24.98
CA ASN A 265 10.54 -0.49 -26.04
C ASN A 265 10.97 0.97 -26.30
N THR A 266 10.39 1.93 -25.57
CA THR A 266 10.63 3.38 -25.75
C THR A 266 11.65 3.93 -24.76
N ASN A 267 12.92 3.51 -24.92
CA ASN A 267 14.05 4.23 -24.33
C ASN A 267 14.19 5.60 -25.03
N GLY A 268 13.65 6.65 -24.41
CA GLY A 268 13.77 8.04 -24.88
C GLY A 268 12.79 8.41 -26.00
N GLY A 269 11.90 9.37 -25.74
CA GLY A 269 11.00 9.94 -26.74
C GLY A 269 9.89 10.78 -26.11
N GLN A 270 9.91 12.09 -26.33
CA GLN A 270 8.86 13.00 -25.86
C GLN A 270 7.62 12.98 -26.77
N GLY A 271 6.47 13.34 -26.19
CA GLY A 271 5.18 13.47 -26.88
C GLY A 271 4.36 12.16 -26.87
N GLY A 272 3.04 12.21 -26.71
CA GLY A 272 2.16 13.37 -26.51
C GLY A 272 0.72 12.99 -26.87
N GLY A 273 -0.27 13.53 -26.15
CA GLY A 273 -1.69 13.30 -26.43
C GLY A 273 -2.51 12.75 -25.25
N ASP A 274 -3.59 13.47 -24.95
CA ASP A 274 -4.89 12.97 -24.50
C ASP A 274 -5.04 12.27 -23.14
N GLY A 275 -5.16 13.11 -22.12
CA GLY A 275 -6.50 13.29 -21.53
C GLY A 275 -6.81 12.57 -20.22
N ASP A 276 -6.21 11.41 -19.93
CA ASP A 276 -6.33 10.74 -18.63
C ASP A 276 -4.96 10.58 -17.97
N GLY A 277 -4.56 11.60 -17.19
CA GLY A 277 -3.25 11.70 -16.54
C GLY A 277 -2.95 10.65 -15.45
N GLY A 278 -3.86 9.69 -15.22
CA GLY A 278 -3.73 8.60 -14.25
C GLY A 278 -2.74 7.48 -14.61
N GLY A 279 -1.94 7.64 -15.67
CA GLY A 279 -1.00 6.63 -16.18
C GLY A 279 -0.17 5.90 -15.10
N ARG A 280 0.08 4.60 -15.28
CA ARG A 280 0.79 3.77 -14.31
C ARG A 280 2.21 4.29 -14.09
N TRP A 281 2.51 4.70 -12.87
CA TRP A 281 3.83 5.22 -12.51
C TRP A 281 4.95 4.22 -12.80
N GLY A 282 6.02 4.68 -13.46
CA GLY A 282 7.22 3.91 -13.78
C GLY A 282 8.05 3.52 -12.57
N ARG A 283 9.25 2.94 -12.77
CA ARG A 283 10.28 2.88 -11.71
C ARG A 283 11.00 4.22 -11.63
N ASP A 284 11.49 4.66 -12.78
CA ASP A 284 12.40 5.79 -12.94
C ASP A 284 11.66 7.09 -12.57
N GLU A 285 10.41 7.22 -13.01
CA GLU A 285 9.47 8.28 -12.57
C GLU A 285 9.22 8.32 -11.04
N ILE A 286 9.43 7.23 -10.31
CA ILE A 286 9.39 7.21 -8.83
C ILE A 286 10.73 7.66 -8.25
N GLU A 287 11.83 7.28 -8.89
CA GLU A 287 13.16 7.72 -8.52
C GLU A 287 13.32 9.24 -8.70
N ASP A 288 12.84 9.79 -9.81
CA ASP A 288 12.86 11.22 -10.10
C ASP A 288 11.93 12.00 -9.16
N LEU A 289 10.78 11.43 -8.78
CA LEU A 289 9.95 11.97 -7.70
C LEU A 289 10.70 11.97 -6.35
N ILE A 290 11.53 10.97 -6.06
CA ILE A 290 12.32 10.86 -4.82
C ILE A 290 13.48 11.87 -4.83
N LYS A 291 14.20 12.02 -5.96
CA LYS A 291 15.26 13.03 -6.15
C LYS A 291 14.69 14.44 -6.00
N GLY A 292 13.58 14.74 -6.67
CA GLY A 292 12.90 16.03 -6.53
C GLY A 292 12.45 16.33 -5.10
N VAL A 293 11.95 15.33 -4.35
CA VAL A 293 11.62 15.50 -2.92
C VAL A 293 12.87 15.67 -2.05
N HIS A 294 14.00 15.08 -2.43
CA HIS A 294 15.27 15.26 -1.73
C HIS A 294 15.87 16.66 -1.94
N GLU A 295 15.81 17.20 -3.16
CA GLU A 295 16.36 18.52 -3.48
C GLU A 295 15.42 19.68 -3.11
N TYR A 296 14.10 19.50 -3.30
CA TYR A 296 13.10 20.57 -3.21
C TYR A 296 11.99 20.31 -2.17
N GLY A 297 12.15 19.28 -1.34
CA GLY A 297 11.23 18.97 -0.24
C GLY A 297 9.83 18.67 -0.73
N PHE A 298 8.89 19.57 -0.47
CA PHE A 298 7.47 19.40 -0.80
C PHE A 298 6.92 20.46 -1.76
N ASP A 299 7.79 21.14 -2.52
CA ASP A 299 7.35 21.94 -3.66
C ASP A 299 6.97 21.04 -4.85
N TRP A 300 5.72 20.56 -4.82
CA TRP A 300 5.16 19.72 -5.87
C TRP A 300 5.05 20.40 -7.24
N MET A 301 5.19 21.73 -7.32
CA MET A 301 5.18 22.47 -8.58
C MET A 301 6.57 22.48 -9.20
N LYS A 302 7.61 22.77 -8.42
CA LYS A 302 9.01 22.68 -8.86
C LYS A 302 9.39 21.23 -9.21
N ILE A 303 9.01 20.26 -8.37
CA ILE A 303 9.24 18.83 -8.62
C ILE A 303 8.53 18.34 -9.89
N LYS A 304 7.31 18.81 -10.16
CA LYS A 304 6.63 18.55 -11.44
C LYS A 304 7.41 19.12 -12.64
N GLN A 305 7.90 20.36 -12.51
CA GLN A 305 8.49 21.10 -13.62
C GLN A 305 9.85 20.54 -14.03
N GLU A 306 10.68 20.18 -13.06
CA GLU A 306 12.07 19.77 -13.31
C GLU A 306 12.23 18.25 -13.37
N TRP A 307 11.56 17.50 -12.49
CA TRP A 307 11.76 16.06 -12.32
C TRP A 307 10.65 15.20 -12.93
N VAL A 308 9.36 15.52 -12.69
CA VAL A 308 8.23 14.64 -13.06
C VAL A 308 7.34 15.28 -14.13
N GLN A 309 7.90 15.44 -15.33
CA GLN A 309 7.24 16.03 -16.48
C GLN A 309 5.95 15.28 -16.85
N GLY A 310 4.92 16.01 -17.30
CA GLY A 310 3.62 15.45 -17.71
C GLY A 310 2.66 15.09 -16.57
N ARG A 311 3.07 15.17 -15.29
CA ARG A 311 2.16 15.00 -14.14
C ARG A 311 1.62 16.31 -13.58
N THR A 312 0.69 16.23 -12.64
CA THR A 312 0.30 17.35 -11.78
C THR A 312 1.00 17.25 -10.43
N GLY A 313 1.21 18.38 -9.74
CA GLY A 313 1.73 18.37 -8.37
C GLY A 313 0.87 17.54 -7.41
N SER A 314 -0.46 17.54 -7.60
CA SER A 314 -1.40 16.69 -6.85
C SER A 314 -1.20 15.19 -7.09
N LEU A 315 -0.83 14.77 -8.31
CA LEU A 315 -0.44 13.38 -8.59
C LEU A 315 0.90 13.03 -7.94
N CYS A 316 1.87 13.95 -7.93
CA CYS A 316 3.16 13.78 -7.26
C CYS A 316 2.98 13.62 -5.74
N GLN A 317 2.24 14.52 -5.10
CA GLN A 317 1.89 14.44 -3.68
C GLN A 317 1.12 13.15 -3.34
N GLY A 318 0.11 12.81 -4.14
CA GLY A 318 -0.69 11.59 -3.96
C GLY A 318 0.11 10.30 -4.16
N LYS A 319 1.14 10.34 -5.02
CA LYS A 319 2.10 9.25 -5.21
C LYS A 319 3.08 9.15 -4.05
N TRP A 320 3.69 10.26 -3.65
CA TRP A 320 4.61 10.34 -2.51
C TRP A 320 3.96 9.79 -1.24
N THR A 321 2.72 10.20 -0.96
CA THR A 321 1.92 9.70 0.16
C THR A 321 1.80 8.17 0.15
N ARG A 322 1.65 7.54 -1.03
CA ARG A 322 1.59 6.08 -1.19
C ARG A 322 2.96 5.41 -1.03
N VAL A 323 4.06 6.07 -1.43
CA VAL A 323 5.44 5.62 -1.20
C VAL A 323 5.76 5.63 0.30
N LYS A 324 5.61 6.79 0.95
CA LYS A 324 5.77 6.99 2.41
C LYS A 324 4.92 6.00 3.22
N THR A 325 3.64 5.81 2.85
CA THR A 325 2.79 4.79 3.49
C THR A 325 3.33 3.37 3.30
N LYS A 326 3.75 2.97 2.09
CA LYS A 326 4.25 1.61 1.83
C LYS A 326 5.52 1.30 2.63
N LEU A 327 6.44 2.26 2.72
CA LEU A 327 7.68 2.13 3.47
C LEU A 327 7.41 1.99 4.98
N ASN A 328 6.57 2.86 5.54
CA ASN A 328 6.20 2.80 6.97
C ASN A 328 5.58 1.45 7.38
N LEU A 329 4.76 0.86 6.49
CA LEU A 329 4.14 -0.44 6.73
C LEU A 329 5.14 -1.59 6.70
N GLU A 330 6.07 -1.59 5.76
CA GLU A 330 7.09 -2.65 5.68
C GLU A 330 8.14 -2.51 6.79
N MET A 331 8.41 -1.31 7.32
CA MET A 331 9.16 -1.14 8.58
C MET A 331 8.42 -1.78 9.76
N ALA A 332 7.16 -1.40 9.98
CA ALA A 332 6.36 -1.86 11.11
C ALA A 332 6.16 -3.39 11.10
N VAL A 333 5.95 -3.98 9.92
CA VAL A 333 5.86 -5.43 9.73
C VAL A 333 7.17 -6.13 10.04
N ARG A 334 8.31 -5.64 9.53
CA ARG A 334 9.60 -6.35 9.58
C ARG A 334 10.42 -6.06 10.84
N LYS A 335 9.96 -5.16 11.71
CA LYS A 335 10.72 -4.64 12.88
C LYS A 335 12.14 -4.15 12.48
N CYS A 336 12.32 -3.59 11.27
CA CYS A 336 13.64 -3.21 10.71
C CYS A 336 13.74 -1.75 10.24
N SER A 337 14.97 -1.26 10.07
CA SER A 337 15.28 0.15 9.78
C SER A 337 14.79 0.63 8.41
N TRP A 338 14.37 1.90 8.33
CA TRP A 338 13.95 2.62 7.11
C TRP A 338 14.80 2.30 5.89
N GLY A 339 16.12 2.53 5.95
CA GLY A 339 17.04 2.26 4.85
C GLY A 339 17.01 0.85 4.31
N GLN A 340 16.86 -0.16 5.18
CA GLN A 340 16.80 -1.54 4.73
C GLN A 340 15.49 -1.81 3.98
N VAL A 341 14.38 -1.26 4.47
CA VAL A 341 13.08 -1.32 3.76
C VAL A 341 13.13 -0.58 2.43
N CYS A 342 13.79 0.59 2.38
CA CYS A 342 13.93 1.38 1.16
C CYS A 342 14.78 0.64 0.12
N ARG A 343 15.94 0.10 0.52
CA ARG A 343 16.80 -0.74 -0.33
C ARG A 343 16.09 -2.00 -0.84
N ASP A 344 15.40 -2.72 0.04
CA ASP A 344 14.68 -3.96 -0.30
C ASP A 344 13.53 -3.74 -1.31
N ILE A 345 12.88 -2.57 -1.27
CA ILE A 345 11.66 -2.31 -2.05
C ILE A 345 11.94 -1.57 -3.36
N TYR A 346 12.89 -0.63 -3.35
CA TYR A 346 13.16 0.27 -4.48
C TYR A 346 14.53 0.04 -5.13
N GLY A 347 15.46 -0.66 -4.47
CA GLY A 347 16.82 -0.86 -4.93
C GLY A 347 17.85 -0.05 -4.12
N PRO A 348 19.15 -0.36 -4.23
CA PRO A 348 20.18 0.20 -3.37
C PRO A 348 20.31 1.73 -3.49
N GLU A 349 20.26 2.29 -4.70
CA GLU A 349 20.44 3.72 -4.97
C GLU A 349 19.27 4.55 -4.41
N ILE A 350 18.05 4.19 -4.78
CA ILE A 350 16.82 4.80 -4.23
C ILE A 350 16.77 4.63 -2.71
N GLY A 351 17.21 3.47 -2.20
CA GLY A 351 17.32 3.19 -0.77
C GLY A 351 18.27 4.13 -0.03
N LYS A 352 19.39 4.51 -0.65
CA LYS A 352 20.35 5.48 -0.11
C LYS A 352 19.77 6.91 -0.11
N MET A 353 19.18 7.34 -1.23
CA MET A 353 18.56 8.68 -1.32
C MET A 353 17.42 8.86 -0.31
N LEU A 354 16.66 7.80 -0.03
CA LEU A 354 15.62 7.81 1.01
C LEU A 354 16.19 7.84 2.44
N ASP A 355 17.35 7.21 2.70
CA ASP A 355 18.06 7.28 4.00
C ASP A 355 18.64 8.67 4.29
N GLU A 356 19.05 9.41 3.25
CA GLU A 356 19.71 10.73 3.38
C GLU A 356 18.72 11.91 3.50
N LEU A 357 17.40 11.65 3.39
CA LEU A 357 16.35 12.68 3.47
C LEU A 357 16.28 13.39 4.84
N PRO A 358 16.49 14.72 4.90
CA PRO A 358 16.59 15.49 6.15
C PRO A 358 15.24 15.80 6.83
N GLU A 359 14.13 15.19 6.41
CA GLU A 359 12.96 15.11 7.29
C GLU A 359 13.42 14.45 8.60
N ARG A 360 13.23 15.11 9.74
CA ARG A 360 13.36 14.44 11.04
C ARG A 360 12.16 13.50 11.19
N TRP A 361 12.25 12.35 10.55
CA TRP A 361 11.16 11.39 10.43
C TRP A 361 10.56 11.11 11.81
N PRO A 362 9.23 11.16 11.95
CA PRO A 362 8.58 10.72 13.18
C PRO A 362 9.07 9.30 13.49
N SER A 363 9.38 9.01 14.75
CA SER A 363 9.56 7.62 15.18
C SER A 363 8.33 6.81 14.77
N ILE A 364 8.45 5.48 14.74
CA ILE A 364 7.27 4.60 14.66
C ILE A 364 6.23 4.96 15.75
N CYS A 365 6.70 5.49 16.89
CA CYS A 365 5.89 6.07 17.97
C CYS A 365 5.17 7.39 17.60
N ASP A 366 5.84 8.28 16.85
CA ASP A 366 5.44 9.68 16.64
C ASP A 366 4.55 9.89 15.41
N MET A 367 4.32 8.85 14.60
CA MET A 367 3.50 8.97 13.39
C MET A 367 2.10 9.51 13.72
N PRO A 368 1.65 10.62 13.08
CA PRO A 368 0.35 11.18 13.36
C PRO A 368 -0.75 10.20 12.94
N VAL A 369 -1.45 9.65 13.94
CA VAL A 369 -2.76 9.04 13.75
C VAL A 369 -3.63 10.07 13.01
N LYS A 370 -4.38 9.63 12.00
CA LYS A 370 -5.37 10.49 11.35
C LYS A 370 -6.34 10.98 12.40
N LYS A 371 -6.16 12.21 12.89
CA LYS A 371 -7.16 12.91 13.69
C LYS A 371 -8.46 12.81 12.90
N GLN A 372 -9.46 12.14 13.46
CA GLN A 372 -10.79 12.18 12.88
C GLN A 372 -11.17 13.66 12.76
N LYS A 373 -11.72 14.05 11.61
CA LYS A 373 -12.23 15.39 11.42
C LYS A 373 -13.35 15.56 12.44
N LYS A 374 -13.07 16.24 13.56
CA LYS A 374 -14.14 16.72 14.43
C LYS A 374 -14.93 17.70 13.57
N ASP A 375 -16.14 17.31 13.21
CA ASP A 375 -17.06 18.23 12.58
C ASP A 375 -17.42 19.28 13.64
N VAL A 376 -16.92 20.49 13.43
CA VAL A 376 -17.23 21.66 14.25
C VAL A 376 -18.53 22.24 13.71
N ASP A 377 -19.63 21.53 13.97
CA ASP A 377 -20.97 22.08 13.79
C ASP A 377 -21.19 23.14 14.88
N GLY A 378 -20.85 24.38 14.54
CA GLY A 378 -21.18 25.55 15.33
C GLY A 378 -22.59 26.04 15.00
N LYS A 379 -23.55 25.76 15.89
CA LYS A 379 -24.84 26.45 16.00
C LYS A 379 -25.27 26.50 17.47
#